data_AF-A0A0R1NQF8-F1
#
_entry.id   AF-A0A0R1NQF8-F1
#
_cell.length_a   1.000
_cell.length_b   1.000
_cell.length_c   1.000
_cell.angle_alpha   90.00
_cell.angle_beta   90.00
_cell.angle_gamma   90.00
#
_symmetry.space_group_name_H-M   'P 1'
#
loop_
_entity.id
_entity.type
_entity.pdbx_description
1 polymer ?
#
loop_
_entity_poly.entity_id
_entity_poly.type
_entity_poly.pdbx_seq_one_letter_code
_entity_poly.pdbx_strand_id
1 'polypeptide(L)'
;MNNPISEDELIAVCGKIGKILLTCGAETSRVESTVEYIGRAANFDISCHATITALFVGTNQQSRTHLVKVRLGDFNLEKVDEINTTSRKFVKGKISFTELKKTIDQIDKKVIDFT
;
A
#
# COMPACT_ATOMS: atom_id res chain seq x y z
N MET A 1 -15.03 10.60 15.71
CA MET A 1 -14.21 9.82 16.65
C MET A 1 -13.24 9.00 15.80
N ASN A 2 -11.94 9.36 15.79
CA ASN A 2 -10.93 8.58 15.09
C ASN A 2 -10.63 7.36 15.96
N ASN A 3 -11.04 6.17 15.52
CA ASN A 3 -10.58 4.94 16.14
C ASN A 3 -9.06 4.86 15.97
N PRO A 4 -8.29 4.47 17.00
CA PRO A 4 -6.86 4.28 16.86
C PRO A 4 -6.60 3.21 15.79
N ILE A 5 -5.66 3.51 14.88
CA ILE A 5 -5.21 2.58 13.84
C ILE A 5 -4.50 1.42 14.57
N SER A 6 -4.93 0.18 14.36
CA SER A 6 -4.19 -0.97 14.88
C SER A 6 -3.04 -1.33 13.95
N GLU A 7 -1.94 -1.85 14.53
CA GLU A 7 -0.76 -2.27 13.77
C GLU A 7 -1.11 -3.33 12.72
N ASP A 8 -1.87 -4.36 13.10
CA ASP A 8 -2.32 -5.42 12.20
C ASP A 8 -3.15 -4.88 11.02
N GLU A 9 -4.02 -3.88 11.28
CA GLU A 9 -4.82 -3.26 10.23
C GLU A 9 -3.93 -2.45 9.27
N LEU A 10 -2.98 -1.71 9.80
CA LEU A 10 -2.02 -0.97 8.99
C LEU A 10 -1.18 -1.89 8.11
N ILE A 11 -0.64 -2.98 8.67
CA ILE A 11 0.14 -3.97 7.91
C ILE A 11 -0.71 -4.58 6.79
N ALA A 12 -1.98 -4.92 7.06
CA ALA A 12 -2.87 -5.47 6.04
C ALA A 12 -3.11 -4.47 4.88
N VAL A 13 -3.31 -3.20 5.19
CA VAL A 13 -3.49 -2.13 4.19
C VAL A 13 -2.22 -1.89 3.39
N CYS A 14 -1.07 -1.80 4.06
CA CYS A 14 0.24 -1.70 3.43
C CYS A 14 0.52 -2.88 2.49
N GLY A 15 0.23 -4.10 2.93
CA GLY A 15 0.34 -5.30 2.11
C GLY A 15 -0.54 -5.27 0.88
N LYS A 16 -1.78 -4.77 1.01
CA LYS A 16 -2.71 -4.58 -0.11
C LYS A 16 -2.19 -3.55 -1.11
N ILE A 17 -1.77 -2.38 -0.63
CA ILE A 17 -1.22 -1.30 -1.46
C ILE A 17 -0.02 -1.81 -2.26
N GLY A 18 0.94 -2.44 -1.59
CA GLY A 18 2.14 -2.93 -2.26
C GLY A 18 1.84 -4.05 -3.26
N LYS A 19 0.88 -4.93 -2.96
CA LYS A 19 0.42 -5.94 -3.91
C LYS A 19 -0.17 -5.33 -5.18
N ILE A 20 -1.05 -4.33 -5.05
CA ILE A 20 -1.65 -3.68 -6.22
C ILE A 20 -0.58 -2.98 -7.05
N LEU A 21 0.30 -2.20 -6.40
CA LEU A 21 1.39 -1.52 -7.08
C LEU A 21 2.29 -2.48 -7.87
N LEU A 22 2.73 -3.58 -7.24
CA LEU A 22 3.55 -4.60 -7.92
C LEU A 22 2.79 -5.30 -9.06
N THR A 23 1.51 -5.61 -8.86
CA THR A 23 0.67 -6.25 -9.89
C THR A 23 0.52 -5.35 -11.11
N CYS A 24 0.42 -4.03 -10.89
CA CYS A 24 0.25 -3.02 -11.94
C CYS A 24 1.57 -2.51 -12.55
N GLY A 25 2.72 -3.07 -12.13
CA GLY A 25 4.02 -2.79 -12.73
C GLY A 25 4.80 -1.62 -12.12
N ALA A 26 4.50 -1.22 -10.89
CA ALA A 26 5.34 -0.28 -10.17
C ALA A 26 6.72 -0.88 -9.84
N GLU A 27 7.76 -0.06 -9.93
CA GLU A 27 9.11 -0.44 -9.50
C GLU A 27 9.16 -0.80 -8.01
N THR A 28 9.89 -1.84 -7.64
CA THR A 28 9.96 -2.36 -6.25
C THR A 28 10.36 -1.29 -5.24
N SER A 29 11.35 -0.46 -5.56
CA SER A 29 11.80 0.65 -4.69
C SER A 29 10.71 1.70 -4.43
N ARG A 30 9.82 1.94 -5.40
CA ARG A 30 8.66 2.83 -5.24
C ARG A 30 7.59 2.20 -4.37
N VAL A 31 7.41 0.89 -4.48
CA VAL A 31 6.51 0.13 -3.61
C VAL A 31 6.96 0.20 -2.15
N GLU A 32 8.22 -0.14 -1.89
CA GLU A 32 8.83 -0.08 -0.56
C GLU A 32 8.68 1.32 0.05
N SER A 33 9.13 2.36 -0.68
CA SER A 33 9.02 3.74 -0.22
C SER A 33 7.57 4.13 0.11
N THR A 34 6.61 3.78 -0.74
CA THR A 34 5.20 4.15 -0.53
C THR A 34 4.64 3.51 0.72
N VAL A 35 4.91 2.23 0.94
CA VAL A 35 4.46 1.49 2.11
C VAL A 35 5.07 2.07 3.39
N GLU A 36 6.38 2.34 3.39
CA GLU A 36 7.06 2.93 4.54
C GLU A 36 6.56 4.35 4.86
N TYR A 37 6.33 5.19 3.84
CA TYR A 37 5.81 6.55 4.06
C TYR A 37 4.40 6.52 4.67
N ILE A 38 3.55 5.59 4.25
CA ILE A 38 2.22 5.40 4.85
C ILE A 38 2.37 4.96 6.32
N GLY A 39 3.29 4.03 6.60
CA GLY A 39 3.62 3.62 7.96
C GLY A 39 3.98 4.81 8.85
N ARG A 40 4.95 5.61 8.41
CA ARG A 40 5.43 6.80 9.15
C ARG A 40 4.32 7.82 9.36
N ALA A 41 3.47 8.07 8.36
CA ALA A 41 2.33 8.98 8.48
C ALA A 41 1.27 8.48 9.47
N ALA A 42 1.17 7.17 9.67
CA ALA A 42 0.33 6.55 10.70
C ALA A 42 1.02 6.44 12.08
N ASN A 43 2.27 6.94 12.22
CA ASN A 43 3.13 6.81 13.41
C ASN A 43 3.60 5.38 13.71
N PHE A 44 3.80 4.55 12.68
CA PHE A 44 4.39 3.22 12.79
C PHE A 44 5.69 3.13 12.00
N ASP A 45 6.67 2.43 12.56
CA ASP A 45 7.93 2.14 11.90
C ASP A 45 7.80 0.86 11.06
N ILE A 46 7.09 0.99 9.93
CA ILE A 46 6.91 -0.09 8.94
C ILE A 46 8.22 -0.27 8.17
N SER A 47 8.65 -1.53 8.04
CA SER A 47 9.71 -1.95 7.12
C SER A 47 9.10 -2.79 6.00
N CYS A 48 9.53 -2.52 4.77
CA CYS A 48 9.00 -3.20 3.59
C CYS A 48 10.14 -3.64 2.67
N HIS A 49 10.09 -4.91 2.25
CA HIS A 49 10.93 -5.41 1.18
C HIS A 49 10.10 -5.99 0.06
N ALA A 50 10.37 -5.57 -1.17
CA ALA A 50 9.64 -5.97 -2.36
C ALA A 50 10.54 -6.71 -3.35
N THR A 51 10.03 -7.82 -3.83
CA THR A 51 10.52 -8.53 -5.02
C THR A 51 9.39 -8.56 -6.05
N ILE A 52 9.72 -8.92 -7.30
CA ILE A 52 8.74 -8.96 -8.40
C ILE A 52 7.48 -9.78 -8.05
N THR A 53 7.62 -10.85 -7.25
CA THR A 53 6.53 -11.80 -6.97
C THR A 53 6.17 -11.91 -5.49
N ALA A 54 6.83 -11.14 -4.61
CA ALA A 54 6.55 -11.17 -3.18
C ALA A 54 6.83 -9.83 -2.51
N LEU A 55 5.99 -9.49 -1.54
CA LEU A 55 6.14 -8.34 -0.66
C LEU A 55 6.22 -8.83 0.79
N PHE A 56 7.19 -8.33 1.52
CA PHE A 56 7.38 -8.57 2.94
C PHE A 56 7.13 -7.25 3.66
N VAL A 57 6.18 -7.24 4.59
CA VAL A 57 5.82 -6.04 5.37
C VAL A 57 5.85 -6.41 6.85
N GLY A 58 6.55 -5.63 7.66
CA GLY A 58 6.58 -5.81 9.11
C GLY A 58 6.80 -4.49 9.82
N THR A 59 6.94 -4.54 11.13
CA THR A 59 7.35 -3.39 11.95
C THR A 59 8.71 -3.68 12.56
N ASN A 60 9.57 -2.67 12.70
CA ASN A 60 10.88 -2.87 13.32
C ASN A 60 10.79 -3.17 14.83
N GLN A 61 9.62 -2.97 15.43
CA GLN A 61 9.37 -3.23 16.85
C GLN A 61 8.96 -4.69 17.13
N GLN A 62 8.62 -5.46 16.09
CA GLN A 62 8.16 -6.85 16.23
C GLN A 62 8.93 -7.79 15.30
N SER A 63 9.01 -9.06 15.68
CA SER A 63 9.63 -10.10 14.83
C SER A 63 8.68 -10.67 13.77
N ARG A 64 7.45 -10.16 13.66
CA ARG A 64 6.43 -10.68 12.75
C ARG A 64 6.52 -10.00 11.38
N THR A 65 6.60 -10.81 10.34
CA THR A 65 6.54 -10.35 8.94
C THR A 65 5.29 -10.89 8.26
N HIS A 66 4.57 -10.01 7.58
CA HIS A 66 3.45 -10.34 6.70
C HIS A 66 3.96 -10.54 5.28
N LEU A 67 3.88 -11.79 4.80
CA LEU A 67 4.24 -12.16 3.43
C LEU A 67 3.00 -12.06 2.54
N VAL A 68 3.12 -11.28 1.46
CA VAL A 68 2.10 -11.18 0.41
C VAL A 68 2.67 -11.74 -0.88
N LYS A 69 2.03 -12.80 -1.41
CA LYS A 69 2.34 -13.32 -2.75
C LYS A 69 1.71 -12.42 -3.80
N VAL A 70 2.51 -12.05 -4.80
CA VAL A 70 2.07 -11.24 -5.93
C VAL A 70 2.15 -12.08 -7.20
N ARG A 71 1.08 -12.02 -8.01
CA ARG A 71 1.11 -12.53 -9.38
C ARG A 71 1.17 -11.31 -10.27
N LEU A 72 2.13 -11.30 -11.20
CA LEU A 72 2.17 -10.27 -12.23
C LEU A 72 0.87 -10.31 -13.02
N GLY A 73 0.31 -9.13 -13.27
CA GLY A 73 -0.91 -8.95 -14.06
C GLY A 73 -0.67 -7.97 -15.20
N ASP A 74 -1.76 -7.52 -15.81
CA ASP A 74 -1.70 -6.50 -16.84
C ASP A 74 -1.25 -5.16 -16.23
N PHE A 75 -0.26 -4.55 -16.87
CA PHE A 75 0.28 -3.26 -16.46
C PHE A 75 -0.83 -2.21 -16.45
N ASN A 76 -0.93 -1.47 -15.35
CA ASN A 76 -1.96 -0.45 -15.18
C ASN A 76 -1.37 0.77 -14.46
N LEU A 77 -0.75 1.65 -15.24
CA LEU A 77 -0.06 2.82 -14.71
C LEU A 77 -1.04 3.87 -14.13
N GLU A 78 -2.30 3.86 -14.55
CA GLU A 78 -3.34 4.70 -13.96
C GLU A 78 -3.59 4.34 -12.50
N LYS A 79 -3.76 3.04 -12.18
CA LYS A 79 -3.86 2.58 -10.79
C LYS A 79 -2.62 2.93 -9.97
N VAL A 80 -1.43 2.84 -10.56
CA VAL A 80 -0.17 3.23 -9.90
C VAL A 80 -0.19 4.71 -9.55
N ASP A 81 -0.56 5.60 -10.47
CA ASP A 81 -0.62 7.03 -10.19
C ASP A 81 -1.71 7.37 -9.15
N GLU A 82 -2.88 6.75 -9.23
CA GLU A 82 -3.96 6.96 -8.28
C GLU A 82 -3.55 6.56 -6.85
N ILE A 83 -2.88 5.42 -6.67
CA ILE A 83 -2.35 5.00 -5.37
C ILE A 83 -1.28 5.98 -4.88
N ASN A 84 -0.35 6.38 -5.73
CA ASN A 84 0.70 7.33 -5.37
C ASN A 84 0.13 8.70 -4.98
N THR A 85 -0.91 9.15 -5.68
CA THR A 85 -1.61 10.40 -5.35
C THR A 85 -2.35 10.28 -4.03
N THR A 86 -2.99 9.14 -3.78
CA THR A 86 -3.71 8.86 -2.53
C THR A 86 -2.74 8.75 -1.34
N SER A 87 -1.61 8.06 -1.50
CA SER A 87 -0.59 7.95 -0.45
C SER A 87 -0.01 9.31 -0.08
N ARG A 88 0.30 10.16 -1.07
CA ARG A 88 0.76 11.55 -0.84
C ARG A 88 -0.28 12.40 -0.11
N LYS A 89 -1.59 12.22 -0.38
CA LYS A 89 -2.66 12.92 0.37
C LYS A 89 -2.69 12.47 1.83
N PHE A 90 -2.57 11.16 2.08
CA PHE A 90 -2.53 10.61 3.45
C PHE A 90 -1.31 11.11 4.22
N VAL A 91 -0.11 11.03 3.63
CA VAL A 91 1.14 11.52 4.23
C VAL A 91 1.10 13.01 4.58
N LYS A 92 0.38 13.81 3.78
CA LYS A 92 0.15 15.23 4.04
C LYS A 92 -0.98 15.52 5.04
N GLY A 93 -1.57 14.50 5.66
CA GLY A 93 -2.70 14.64 6.58
C GLY A 93 -3.99 15.14 5.93
N LYS A 94 -4.12 15.04 4.59
CA LYS A 94 -5.29 15.55 3.85
C LYS A 94 -6.46 14.56 3.82
N ILE A 95 -6.21 13.29 4.10
CA ILE A 95 -7.22 12.24 4.22
C ILE A 95 -6.90 11.40 5.46
N SER A 96 -7.95 10.88 6.09
CA SER A 96 -7.86 9.94 7.20
C SER A 96 -7.43 8.54 6.72
N PHE A 97 -7.03 7.68 7.66
CA PHE A 97 -6.70 6.29 7.37
C PHE A 97 -7.91 5.50 6.85
N THR A 98 -9.11 5.80 7.35
CA THR A 98 -10.36 5.20 6.86
C THR A 98 -10.63 5.58 5.41
N GLU A 99 -10.39 6.84 5.03
CA GLU A 99 -10.50 7.29 3.65
C GLU A 99 -9.45 6.65 2.75
N LEU A 100 -8.19 6.56 3.22
CA LEU A 100 -7.13 5.83 2.50
C LEU A 100 -7.58 4.41 2.18
N LYS A 101 -8.00 3.63 3.19
CA LYS A 101 -8.49 2.25 3.01
C LYS A 101 -9.59 2.17 1.97
N LYS A 102 -10.62 3.01 2.12
CA LYS A 102 -11.77 3.05 1.21
C LYS A 102 -11.35 3.37 -0.23
N THR A 103 -10.46 4.34 -0.43
CA THR A 103 -9.97 4.70 -1.77
C THR A 103 -9.14 3.59 -2.38
N ILE A 104 -8.26 2.93 -1.61
CA ILE A 104 -7.49 1.78 -2.10
C ILE A 104 -8.41 0.62 -2.52
N ASP A 105 -9.47 0.34 -1.76
CA ASP A 105 -10.48 -0.67 -2.13
C ASP A 105 -11.22 -0.34 -3.42
N GLN A 106 -11.47 0.95 -3.67
CA GLN A 106 -12.10 1.40 -4.91
C GLN A 106 -11.15 1.24 -6.11
N ILE A 107 -9.89 1.64 -5.97
CA ILE A 107 -8.87 1.51 -7.03
C ILE A 107 -8.66 0.04 -7.40
N ASP A 108 -8.58 -0.83 -6.40
CA ASP A 108 -8.42 -2.28 -6.59
C ASP A 108 -9.53 -2.87 -7.48
N LYS A 109 -10.79 -2.50 -7.19
CA LYS A 109 -11.99 -2.97 -7.90
C LYS A 109 -12.21 -2.35 -9.29
N LYS A 110 -11.50 -1.29 -9.66
CA LYS A 110 -11.64 -0.70 -11.00
C LYS A 110 -11.22 -1.72 -12.05
N VAL A 111 -12.14 -2.04 -12.96
CA VAL A 111 -11.82 -2.70 -14.23
C VAL A 111 -11.63 -1.56 -15.22
N ILE A 112 -10.40 -1.34 -15.69
CA ILE A 112 -10.14 -0.34 -16.71
C ILE A 112 -10.29 -1.05 -18.05
N ASP A 113 -11.36 -0.71 -18.75
CA ASP A 113 -11.62 -1.18 -20.10
C ASP A 113 -10.94 -0.21 -21.07
N PHE A 114 -10.05 -0.73 -21.92
CA PHE A 114 -9.34 0.03 -22.94
C PHE A 114 -9.95 -0.16 -24.34
N THR A 115 -11.14 -0.76 -24.40
CA THR A 115 -11.87 -1.00 -25.66
C THR A 115 -12.51 0.27 -26.22
#